data_AF-A0A809QH24-F1
#
_entry.id   AF-A0A809QH24-F1
#
_cell.length_a   1.000
_cell.length_b   1.000
_cell.length_c   1.000
_cell.angle_alpha   90.00
_cell.angle_beta   90.00
_cell.angle_gamma   90.00
#
_symmetry.space_group_name_H-M   'P 1'
#
loop_
_entity.id
_entity.type
_entity.pdbx_description
1 polymer ?
#
loop_
_entity_poly.entity_id
_entity_poly.type
_entity_poly.pdbx_seq_one_letter_code
_entity_poly.pdbx_strand_id
1 'polypeptide(L)'
;MSKMSELTAEEVISLMIASKMITYDEATIRLCLNCMTDLFLEEDSRFHLKNSYVTYDLASQVSLILEPDDEHMTLYYVAGEIEDAWCSYCDVKNFQIGQIERFREVSVFRFVDTTFLGKAVTGTIYIMGDNYAKLSDQHVEMGHYIDSWVGTKSHQRFLAEEEKYSVLARTSVTREALMRARRPLVNQ
;
A
#
# COMPACT_ATOMS: atom_id res chain seq x y z
N MET A 1 6.06 -0.54 -29.42
CA MET A 1 5.71 0.06 -28.13
C MET A 1 6.46 -0.70 -27.05
N SER A 2 7.42 -0.05 -26.38
CA SER A 2 8.11 -0.65 -25.24
C SER A 2 7.10 -0.79 -24.10
N LYS A 3 6.86 -2.00 -23.60
CA LYS A 3 6.26 -2.16 -22.27
C LYS A 3 7.26 -1.54 -21.30
N MET A 4 6.92 -0.41 -20.68
CA MET A 4 7.61 -0.02 -19.46
C MET A 4 7.37 -1.16 -18.48
N SER A 5 8.41 -1.89 -18.11
CA SER A 5 8.33 -2.79 -16.95
C SER A 5 8.09 -1.89 -15.75
N GLU A 6 6.97 -2.08 -15.07
CA GLU A 6 6.76 -1.49 -13.74
C GLU A 6 7.90 -1.97 -12.84
N LEU A 7 8.62 -1.03 -12.24
CA LEU A 7 9.70 -1.37 -11.31
C LEU A 7 9.07 -2.03 -10.07
N THR A 8 9.65 -3.11 -9.57
CA THR A 8 9.18 -3.74 -8.32
C THR A 8 9.52 -2.86 -7.12
N ALA A 9 8.84 -3.06 -5.99
CA ALA A 9 9.18 -2.34 -4.75
C ALA A 9 10.66 -2.53 -4.35
N GLU A 10 11.25 -3.69 -4.63
CA GLU A 10 12.68 -3.95 -4.36
C GLU A 10 13.61 -3.15 -5.27
N GLU A 11 13.27 -3.03 -6.55
CA GLU A 11 14.03 -2.21 -7.51
C GLU A 11 13.97 -0.73 -7.14
N VAL A 12 12.79 -0.26 -6.70
CA VAL A 12 12.61 1.12 -6.22
C VAL A 12 13.37 1.37 -4.93
N ILE A 13 13.33 0.47 -3.95
CA ILE A 13 14.09 0.61 -2.70
C ILE A 13 15.60 0.67 -3.00
N SER A 14 16.10 -0.22 -3.85
CA SER A 14 17.51 -0.24 -4.25
C SER A 14 17.92 1.08 -4.91
N LEU A 15 17.08 1.62 -5.81
CA LEU A 15 17.31 2.90 -6.45
C LEU A 15 17.30 4.07 -5.46
N MET A 16 16.35 4.08 -4.51
CA MET A 16 16.22 5.13 -3.49
C MET A 16 17.41 5.13 -2.53
N ILE A 17 17.92 3.96 -2.14
CA ILE A 17 19.14 3.82 -1.33
C ILE A 17 20.34 4.37 -2.11
N ALA A 18 20.53 3.93 -3.35
CA ALA A 18 21.64 4.40 -4.20
C ALA A 18 21.59 5.92 -4.43
N SER A 19 20.39 6.47 -4.55
CA SER A 19 20.13 7.90 -4.76
C SER A 19 20.11 8.72 -3.47
N LYS A 20 20.31 8.09 -2.30
CA LYS A 20 20.27 8.74 -0.97
C LYS A 20 18.95 9.49 -0.69
N MET A 21 17.85 8.96 -1.22
CA MET A 21 16.49 9.50 -1.05
C MET A 21 15.77 8.91 0.17
N ILE A 22 16.31 7.83 0.76
CA ILE A 22 15.84 7.28 2.02
C ILE A 22 16.16 8.25 3.16
N THR A 23 15.15 8.55 3.98
CA THR A 23 15.30 9.45 5.12
C THR A 23 16.08 8.79 6.25
N TYR A 24 16.83 9.57 7.01
CA TYR A 24 17.41 9.17 8.30
C TYR A 24 16.72 9.87 9.48
N ASP A 25 15.69 10.67 9.19
CA ASP A 25 14.96 11.40 10.22
C ASP A 25 14.08 10.46 11.04
N GLU A 26 14.45 10.21 12.28
CA GLU A 26 13.73 9.32 13.19
C GLU A 26 12.27 9.75 13.41
N ALA A 27 11.99 11.06 13.40
CA ALA A 27 10.63 11.56 13.57
C ALA A 27 9.74 11.13 12.40
N THR A 28 10.23 11.27 11.16
CA THR A 28 9.53 10.80 9.95
C THR A 28 9.37 9.27 9.95
N ILE A 29 10.40 8.52 10.32
CA ILE A 29 10.33 7.04 10.37
C ILE A 29 9.30 6.58 11.40
N ARG A 30 9.27 7.20 12.58
CA ARG A 30 8.30 6.89 13.63
C ARG A 30 6.88 7.30 13.24
N LEU A 31 6.72 8.43 12.55
CA LEU A 31 5.41 8.83 12.02
C LEU A 31 4.88 7.77 11.05
N CYS A 32 5.71 7.30 10.12
CA CYS A 32 5.35 6.21 9.21
C CYS A 32 4.96 4.92 9.96
N LEU A 33 5.75 4.52 10.96
CA LEU A 33 5.42 3.36 11.81
C LEU A 33 4.07 3.52 12.51
N ASN A 34 3.80 4.68 13.10
CA ASN A 34 2.55 4.95 13.81
C ASN A 34 1.37 4.92 12.84
N CYS A 35 1.46 5.60 11.68
CA CYS A 35 0.43 5.56 10.66
C CYS A 35 0.15 4.13 10.20
N MET A 36 1.19 3.35 9.85
CA MET A 36 1.06 1.94 9.48
C MET A 36 0.41 1.10 10.58
N THR A 37 0.79 1.35 11.84
CA THR A 37 0.27 0.62 13.01
C THR A 37 -1.22 0.89 13.20
N ASP A 38 -1.61 2.17 13.14
CA ASP A 38 -2.99 2.61 13.36
C ASP A 38 -3.96 1.97 12.35
N LEU A 39 -3.53 1.71 11.10
CA LEU A 39 -4.31 1.00 10.09
C LEU A 39 -4.82 -0.37 10.56
N PHE A 40 -3.99 -1.10 11.29
CA PHE A 40 -4.28 -2.47 11.72
C PHE A 40 -4.81 -2.54 13.15
N LEU A 41 -5.08 -1.39 13.78
CA LEU A 41 -5.74 -1.28 15.08
C LEU A 41 -7.23 -0.95 14.95
N GLU A 42 -7.73 -0.67 13.75
CA GLU A 42 -9.16 -0.47 13.49
C GLU A 42 -9.97 -1.75 13.75
N GLU A 43 -11.19 -1.61 14.28
CA GLU A 43 -12.06 -2.74 14.65
C GLU A 43 -12.41 -3.66 13.47
N ASP A 44 -12.26 -3.18 12.24
CA ASP A 44 -12.63 -3.86 11.01
C ASP A 44 -11.43 -4.32 10.16
N SER A 45 -10.19 -4.18 10.67
CA SER A 45 -8.99 -4.75 10.06
C SER A 45 -9.05 -6.27 10.06
N ARG A 46 -8.77 -6.93 8.92
CA ARG A 46 -8.61 -8.40 8.85
C ARG A 46 -7.28 -8.87 9.42
N PHE A 47 -6.41 -7.94 9.79
CA PHE A 47 -5.12 -8.23 10.39
C PHE A 47 -5.06 -7.70 11.81
N HIS A 48 -4.59 -8.56 12.71
CA HIS A 48 -4.21 -8.19 14.05
C HIS A 48 -2.73 -7.86 14.11
N LEU A 49 -2.41 -6.63 14.49
CA LEU A 49 -1.05 -6.24 14.78
C LEU A 49 -0.49 -7.02 15.97
N LYS A 50 0.59 -7.76 15.76
CA LYS A 50 1.31 -8.48 16.82
C LYS A 50 2.51 -7.71 17.33
N ASN A 51 3.22 -7.05 16.43
CA ASN A 51 4.38 -6.25 16.79
C ASN A 51 4.65 -5.19 15.71
N SER A 52 5.22 -4.08 16.12
CA SER A 52 5.71 -3.05 15.20
C SER A 52 6.97 -2.42 15.77
N TYR A 53 7.97 -2.19 14.91
CA TYR A 53 9.28 -1.69 15.35
C TYR A 53 10.02 -0.95 14.24
N VAL A 54 11.00 -0.14 14.65
CA VAL A 54 11.93 0.55 13.75
C VAL A 54 13.25 -0.23 13.70
N THR A 55 13.89 -0.25 12.54
CA THR A 55 15.26 -0.74 12.38
C THR A 55 16.16 0.32 11.73
N TYR A 56 17.48 0.09 11.79
CA TYR A 56 18.47 0.93 11.10
C TYR A 56 18.78 0.43 9.68
N ASP A 57 18.09 -0.61 9.21
CA ASP A 57 18.24 -1.10 7.85
C ASP A 57 17.51 -0.17 6.87
N LEU A 58 18.24 0.38 5.90
CA LEU A 58 17.67 1.25 4.88
C LEU A 58 16.69 0.53 3.94
N ALA A 59 16.78 -0.79 3.85
CA ALA A 59 15.82 -1.58 3.08
C ALA A 59 14.54 -1.88 3.87
N SER A 60 14.53 -1.66 5.19
CA SER A 60 13.41 -2.01 6.07
C SER A 60 13.40 -1.18 7.37
N GLN A 61 13.28 0.14 7.25
CA GLN A 61 13.34 1.03 8.41
C GLN A 61 12.15 0.85 9.35
N VAL A 62 10.98 0.52 8.79
CA VAL A 62 9.74 0.24 9.51
C VAL A 62 9.40 -1.24 9.34
N SER A 63 9.01 -1.91 10.41
CA SER A 63 8.62 -3.31 10.36
C SER A 63 7.31 -3.56 11.10
N LEU A 64 6.42 -4.35 10.50
CA LEU A 64 5.16 -4.79 11.10
C LEU A 64 5.05 -6.31 11.04
N ILE A 65 4.56 -6.90 12.13
CA ILE A 65 4.18 -8.31 12.19
C ILE A 65 2.67 -8.36 12.38
N LEU A 66 1.99 -8.93 11.39
CA LEU A 66 0.54 -9.05 11.31
C LEU A 66 0.15 -10.53 11.36
N GLU A 67 -0.97 -10.82 12.00
CA GLU A 67 -1.63 -12.12 11.93
C GLU A 67 -3.06 -11.93 11.39
N PRO A 68 -3.49 -12.69 10.37
CA PRO A 68 -4.85 -12.61 9.87
C PRO A 68 -5.88 -13.09 10.91
N ASP A 69 -7.06 -12.48 10.91
CA ASP A 69 -8.21 -12.89 11.70
C ASP A 69 -8.78 -14.25 11.25
N ASP A 70 -9.83 -14.72 11.94
CA ASP A 70 -10.52 -15.98 11.61
C ASP A 70 -11.52 -15.83 10.45
N GLU A 71 -11.78 -14.60 9.99
CA GLU A 71 -12.73 -14.33 8.91
C GLU A 71 -12.00 -14.42 7.55
N HIS A 72 -12.68 -14.98 6.55
CA HIS A 72 -12.00 -15.45 5.35
C HIS A 72 -11.28 -14.33 4.59
N MET A 73 -9.96 -14.47 4.44
CA MET A 73 -9.12 -13.70 3.54
C MET A 73 -8.23 -14.68 2.77
N THR A 74 -8.34 -14.73 1.44
CA THR A 74 -7.39 -15.52 0.64
C THR A 74 -6.05 -14.79 0.53
N LEU A 75 -4.95 -15.54 0.44
CA LEU A 75 -3.57 -15.01 0.37
C LEU A 75 -3.34 -13.97 -0.74
N TYR A 76 -4.17 -13.94 -1.78
CA TYR A 76 -4.07 -12.97 -2.88
C TYR A 76 -4.49 -11.56 -2.49
N TYR A 77 -5.29 -11.39 -1.44
CA TYR A 77 -5.81 -10.08 -1.06
C TYR A 77 -5.02 -9.38 0.04
N VAL A 78 -3.96 -10.00 0.56
CA VAL A 78 -3.12 -9.40 1.61
C VAL A 78 -2.47 -8.11 1.14
N ALA A 79 -1.87 -8.12 -0.06
CA ALA A 79 -1.30 -6.91 -0.65
C ALA A 79 -2.37 -5.84 -0.91
N GLY A 80 -3.51 -6.25 -1.48
CA GLY A 80 -4.61 -5.34 -1.81
C GLY A 80 -5.23 -4.70 -0.58
N GLU A 81 -5.43 -5.44 0.51
CA GLU A 81 -5.93 -4.88 1.76
C GLU A 81 -4.93 -3.92 2.40
N ILE A 82 -3.63 -4.22 2.34
CA ILE A 82 -2.59 -3.29 2.82
C ILE A 82 -2.58 -2.01 1.96
N GLU A 83 -2.66 -2.13 0.64
CA GLU A 83 -2.74 -0.98 -0.28
C GLU A 83 -4.02 -0.17 -0.05
N ASP A 84 -5.17 -0.82 0.12
CA ASP A 84 -6.48 -0.20 0.36
C ASP A 84 -6.51 0.53 1.70
N ALA A 85 -6.04 -0.12 2.77
CA ALA A 85 -5.93 0.47 4.11
C ALA A 85 -5.01 1.70 4.07
N TRP A 86 -3.89 1.61 3.34
CA TRP A 86 -2.97 2.72 3.18
C TRP A 86 -3.56 3.88 2.37
N CYS A 87 -4.20 3.59 1.23
CA CYS A 87 -4.81 4.60 0.36
C CYS A 87 -5.90 5.40 1.07
N SER A 88 -6.75 4.71 1.85
CA SER A 88 -7.85 5.32 2.61
C SER A 88 -7.40 6.33 3.65
N TYR A 89 -6.17 6.19 4.16
CA TYR A 89 -5.68 6.94 5.30
C TYR A 89 -4.84 8.17 4.96
N CYS A 90 -4.17 8.18 3.81
CA CYS A 90 -3.13 9.19 3.54
C CYS A 90 -3.34 10.02 2.26
N ASP A 91 -4.32 9.73 1.39
CA ASP A 91 -4.45 10.38 0.05
C ASP A 91 -3.11 10.30 -0.77
N VAL A 92 -2.20 9.39 -0.40
CA VAL A 92 -0.82 9.35 -0.92
C VAL A 92 -0.78 8.53 -2.21
N LYS A 93 -0.35 9.18 -3.29
CA LYS A 93 -0.18 8.59 -4.63
C LYS A 93 1.13 7.80 -4.83
N ASN A 94 1.96 7.71 -3.78
CA ASN A 94 3.34 7.24 -3.88
C ASN A 94 3.67 6.17 -2.83
N PHE A 95 2.70 5.32 -2.52
CA PHE A 95 2.93 4.07 -1.78
C PHE A 95 3.11 2.95 -2.79
N GLN A 96 4.18 2.19 -2.66
CA GLN A 96 4.42 1.03 -3.50
C GLN A 96 4.82 -0.15 -2.62
N ILE A 97 4.06 -1.24 -2.73
CA ILE A 97 4.32 -2.49 -2.04
C ILE A 97 4.65 -3.59 -3.06
N GLY A 98 5.48 -4.52 -2.66
CA GLY A 98 5.86 -5.67 -3.46
C GLY A 98 6.01 -6.90 -2.58
N GLN A 99 5.43 -8.01 -3.00
CA GLN A 99 5.63 -9.29 -2.35
C GLN A 99 7.02 -9.82 -2.71
N ILE A 100 7.80 -10.19 -1.69
CA ILE A 100 9.16 -10.71 -1.87
C ILE A 100 9.13 -12.23 -1.82
N GLU A 101 8.54 -12.76 -0.75
CA GLU A 101 8.56 -14.19 -0.46
C GLU A 101 7.21 -14.65 0.07
N ARG A 102 6.84 -15.88 -0.30
CA ARG A 102 5.72 -16.62 0.26
C ARG A 102 6.20 -17.98 0.69
N PHE A 103 6.10 -18.23 1.98
CA PHE A 103 6.25 -19.55 2.57
C PHE A 103 4.90 -19.99 3.13
N ARG A 104 4.84 -21.26 3.52
CA ARG A 104 3.65 -21.82 4.16
C ARG A 104 3.36 -21.12 5.50
N GLU A 105 4.40 -20.67 6.19
CA GLU A 105 4.33 -20.12 7.54
C GLU A 105 4.36 -18.59 7.59
N VAL A 106 4.87 -17.94 6.54
CA VAL A 106 5.00 -16.47 6.48
C VAL A 106 4.95 -15.93 5.06
N SER A 107 4.34 -14.76 4.88
CA SER A 107 4.48 -13.92 3.69
C SER A 107 5.20 -12.63 4.03
N VAL A 108 6.10 -12.21 3.16
CA VAL A 108 6.93 -11.00 3.35
C VAL A 108 6.65 -10.01 2.22
N PHE A 109 6.25 -8.80 2.61
CA PHE A 109 6.04 -7.68 1.70
C PHE A 109 6.99 -6.55 2.04
N ARG A 110 7.58 -5.89 1.05
CA ARG A 110 8.27 -4.62 1.25
C ARG A 110 7.46 -3.49 0.68
N PHE A 111 7.54 -2.34 1.34
CA PHE A 111 6.96 -1.12 0.85
C PHE A 111 7.98 0.02 0.84
N VAL A 112 7.71 1.00 0.00
CA VAL A 112 8.27 2.33 0.05
C VAL A 112 7.14 3.34 0.13
N ASP A 113 7.26 4.27 1.07
CA ASP A 113 6.38 5.41 1.22
C ASP A 113 7.20 6.69 1.00
N THR A 114 6.80 7.51 0.04
CA THR A 114 7.42 8.82 -0.16
C THR A 114 6.56 9.90 0.48
N THR A 115 7.13 10.56 1.48
CA THR A 115 6.51 11.73 2.11
C THR A 115 6.49 12.93 1.15
N PHE A 116 5.58 13.89 1.38
CA PHE A 116 5.48 15.14 0.62
C PHE A 116 6.79 15.96 0.59
N LEU A 117 7.71 15.70 1.53
CA LEU A 117 9.03 16.36 1.62
C LEU A 117 10.07 15.78 0.63
N GLY A 118 9.68 14.86 -0.24
CA GLY A 118 10.56 14.25 -1.24
C GLY A 118 11.58 13.26 -0.64
N LYS A 119 11.32 12.76 0.57
CA LYS A 119 12.11 11.70 1.20
C LYS A 119 11.26 10.45 1.38
N ALA A 120 11.91 9.30 1.27
CA ALA A 120 11.26 7.99 1.34
C ALA A 120 11.55 7.30 2.67
N VAL A 121 10.56 6.58 3.18
CA VAL A 121 10.67 5.59 4.25
C VAL A 121 10.45 4.23 3.62
N THR A 122 11.24 3.23 4.02
CA THR A 122 11.05 1.84 3.58
C THR A 122 10.58 0.99 4.75
N GLY A 123 9.87 -0.08 4.43
CA GLY A 123 9.52 -1.03 5.46
C GLY A 123 9.19 -2.42 4.95
N THR A 124 9.05 -3.33 5.91
CA THR A 124 8.70 -4.73 5.68
C THR A 124 7.49 -5.12 6.52
N ILE A 125 6.53 -5.79 5.91
CA ILE A 125 5.35 -6.34 6.57
C ILE A 125 5.47 -7.86 6.50
N TYR A 126 5.46 -8.48 7.67
CA TYR A 126 5.44 -9.92 7.85
C TYR A 126 4.02 -10.34 8.19
N ILE A 127 3.42 -11.21 7.37
CA ILE A 127 2.15 -11.84 7.70
C ILE A 127 2.42 -13.29 8.08
N MET A 128 2.12 -13.64 9.32
CA MET A 128 2.39 -14.95 9.89
C MET A 128 1.39 -15.30 10.99
N GLY A 129 1.40 -16.55 11.45
CA GLY A 129 0.52 -17.03 12.52
C GLY A 129 -0.22 -18.31 12.13
N ASP A 130 -0.91 -18.91 13.09
CA ASP A 130 -1.59 -20.20 12.89
C ASP A 130 -2.70 -20.05 11.83
N ASN A 131 -3.35 -18.89 11.79
CA ASN A 131 -4.38 -18.59 10.80
C ASN A 131 -3.79 -18.40 9.40
N TYR A 132 -2.62 -17.77 9.28
CA TYR A 132 -1.93 -17.67 8.00
C TYR A 132 -1.56 -19.06 7.46
N ALA A 133 -1.04 -19.95 8.31
CA ALA A 133 -0.71 -21.31 7.90
C ALA A 133 -1.94 -22.09 7.41
N LYS A 134 -3.08 -21.97 8.10
CA LYS A 134 -4.36 -22.55 7.67
C LYS A 134 -4.81 -21.99 6.32
N LEU A 135 -4.75 -20.67 6.13
CA LEU A 135 -5.11 -20.01 4.87
C LEU A 135 -4.18 -20.43 3.72
N SER A 136 -2.90 -20.61 4.01
CA SER A 136 -1.93 -21.14 3.05
C SER A 136 -2.24 -22.58 2.65
N ASP A 137 -2.58 -23.44 3.62
CA ASP A 137 -2.93 -24.84 3.37
C ASP A 137 -4.22 -24.95 2.55
N GLN A 138 -5.26 -24.20 2.92
CA GLN A 138 -6.50 -24.10 2.16
C GLN A 138 -6.23 -23.61 0.73
N HIS A 139 -5.38 -22.61 0.56
CA HIS A 139 -5.03 -22.12 -0.77
C HIS A 139 -4.35 -23.19 -1.63
N VAL A 140 -3.41 -23.97 -1.06
CA VAL A 140 -2.76 -25.10 -1.75
C VAL A 140 -3.79 -26.16 -2.15
N GLU A 141 -4.78 -26.44 -1.29
CA GLU A 141 -5.86 -27.38 -1.57
C GLU A 141 -6.84 -26.88 -2.64
N MET A 142 -7.12 -25.57 -2.68
CA MET A 142 -8.03 -24.94 -3.65
C MET A 142 -7.46 -24.82 -5.07
N GLY A 143 -6.14 -24.91 -5.25
CA GLY A 143 -5.48 -24.77 -6.56
C GLY A 143 -5.52 -23.33 -7.09
N HIS A 144 -5.47 -23.14 -8.42
CA HIS A 144 -5.50 -21.81 -9.09
C HIS A 144 -6.83 -21.04 -8.93
N TYR A 145 -7.65 -21.40 -7.94
CA TYR A 145 -8.86 -20.69 -7.64
C TYR A 145 -8.52 -19.35 -6.96
N ILE A 146 -8.86 -18.26 -7.63
CA ILE A 146 -8.78 -16.90 -7.10
C ILE A 146 -10.19 -16.54 -6.69
N ASP A 147 -10.41 -16.29 -5.39
CA ASP A 147 -11.69 -15.77 -4.92
C ASP A 147 -12.00 -14.43 -5.58
N SER A 148 -13.26 -14.14 -5.84
CA SER A 148 -13.66 -12.85 -6.37
C SER A 148 -13.74 -11.82 -5.25
N TRP A 149 -12.85 -10.82 -5.22
CA TRP A 149 -13.04 -9.63 -4.37
C TRP A 149 -14.25 -8.78 -4.74
N VAL A 150 -14.84 -8.98 -5.93
CA VAL A 150 -16.01 -8.24 -6.36
C VAL A 150 -17.16 -8.49 -5.37
N GLY A 151 -17.52 -7.44 -4.63
CA GLY A 151 -18.59 -7.43 -3.64
C GLY A 151 -18.12 -7.45 -2.19
N THR A 152 -16.81 -7.60 -1.92
CA THR A 152 -16.26 -7.43 -0.58
C THR A 152 -16.35 -5.97 -0.11
N LYS A 153 -16.25 -5.73 1.20
CA LYS A 153 -16.22 -4.36 1.74
C LYS A 153 -15.00 -3.57 1.24
N SER A 154 -13.84 -4.19 1.06
CA SER A 154 -12.65 -3.55 0.48
C SER A 154 -12.92 -3.11 -0.97
N HIS A 155 -13.56 -3.97 -1.78
CA HIS A 155 -14.04 -3.58 -3.11
C HIS A 155 -15.06 -2.44 -3.07
N GLN A 156 -15.95 -2.40 -2.08
CA GLN A 156 -16.88 -1.27 -1.91
C GLN A 156 -16.17 0.03 -1.52
N ARG A 157 -15.14 -0.02 -0.67
CA ARG A 157 -14.29 1.15 -0.36
C ARG A 157 -13.59 1.64 -1.62
N PHE A 158 -12.95 0.73 -2.37
CA PHE A 158 -12.31 1.04 -3.64
C PHE A 158 -13.26 1.77 -4.60
N LEU A 159 -14.46 1.22 -4.82
CA LEU A 159 -15.45 1.84 -5.70
C LEU A 159 -15.93 3.21 -5.19
N ALA A 160 -16.12 3.37 -3.88
CA ALA A 160 -16.51 4.65 -3.29
C ALA A 160 -15.41 5.71 -3.43
N GLU A 161 -14.15 5.31 -3.30
CA GLU A 161 -13.00 6.18 -3.52
C GLU A 161 -12.80 6.51 -5.00
N GLU A 162 -12.91 5.54 -5.91
CA GLU A 162 -12.86 5.76 -7.35
C GLU A 162 -13.93 6.77 -7.79
N GLU A 163 -15.14 6.68 -7.24
CA GLU A 163 -16.21 7.64 -7.49
C GLU A 163 -15.84 9.04 -6.96
N LYS A 164 -15.33 9.15 -5.72
CA LYS A 164 -14.84 10.40 -5.12
C LYS A 164 -13.71 11.06 -5.95
N TYR A 165 -12.76 10.28 -6.45
CA TYR A 165 -11.66 10.76 -7.29
C TYR A 165 -12.10 11.08 -8.72
N SER A 166 -13.04 10.33 -9.29
CA SER A 166 -13.63 10.63 -10.60
C SER A 166 -14.37 11.97 -10.59
N VAL A 167 -15.01 12.31 -9.47
CA VAL A 167 -15.63 13.63 -9.25
C VAL A 167 -14.56 14.70 -9.21
N LEU A 168 -13.50 14.55 -8.39
CA LEU A 168 -12.39 15.52 -8.29
C LEU A 168 -11.65 15.73 -9.62
N ALA A 169 -11.45 14.68 -10.41
CA ALA A 169 -10.85 14.75 -11.74
C ALA A 169 -11.78 15.48 -12.75
N ARG A 170 -13.10 15.32 -12.64
CA ARG A 170 -14.06 16.09 -13.46
C ARG A 170 -14.12 17.56 -13.05
N THR A 171 -13.97 17.88 -11.77
CA THR A 171 -13.93 19.28 -11.27
C THR A 171 -12.64 20.00 -11.66
N SER A 172 -11.49 19.31 -11.70
CA SER A 172 -10.22 19.89 -12.13
C SER A 172 -10.21 20.21 -13.63
N VAL A 173 -10.79 19.32 -14.46
CA VAL A 173 -10.97 19.54 -15.90
C VAL A 173 -11.91 20.73 -16.18
N THR A 174 -13.00 20.87 -15.40
CA THR A 174 -13.87 22.06 -15.53
C THR A 174 -13.19 23.35 -15.10
N ARG A 175 -12.31 23.31 -14.08
CA ARG A 175 -11.55 24.48 -13.62
C ARG A 175 -10.49 24.92 -14.64
N GLU A 176 -9.78 23.98 -15.26
CA GLU A 176 -8.87 24.29 -16.38
C GLU A 176 -9.61 24.80 -17.62
N ALA A 177 -10.78 24.24 -17.94
CA ALA A 177 -11.62 24.72 -19.04
C ALA A 177 -12.14 26.15 -18.78
N LEU A 178 -12.57 26.45 -17.55
CA LEU A 178 -12.96 27.80 -17.11
C LEU A 178 -11.79 28.79 -17.11
N MET A 179 -10.58 28.35 -16.74
CA MET A 179 -9.37 29.18 -16.77
C MET A 179 -8.89 29.45 -18.20
N ARG A 180 -9.08 28.51 -19.14
CA ARG A 180 -8.82 28.72 -20.57
C ARG A 180 -9.85 29.65 -21.21
N ALA A 181 -11.13 29.55 -20.82
CA ALA A 181 -12.19 30.45 -21.28
C ALA A 181 -12.07 31.90 -20.75
N ARG A 182 -11.33 32.11 -19.65
CA ARG A 182 -11.07 33.43 -19.05
C ARG A 182 -9.78 34.12 -19.52
N ARG A 183 -8.98 33.51 -20.41
CA ARG A 183 -7.85 34.24 -21.02
C ARG A 183 -8.43 35.32 -21.93
N PRO A 184 -8.11 36.62 -21.74
CA PRO A 184 -8.50 37.64 -22.70
C PRO A 184 -7.88 37.27 -24.05
N LEU A 185 -8.65 37.42 -25.12
CA LEU A 185 -8.12 37.41 -26.49
C LEU A 185 -7.14 38.60 -26.61
N VAL A 186 -5.87 38.36 -26.30
CA VAL A 186 -4.81 39.33 -26.54
C VAL A 186 -4.27 39.05 -27.95
N ASN A 187 -4.83 39.80 -28.89
CA ASN A 187 -4.29 40.27 -30.17
C ASN A 187 -3.76 39.22 -31.17
N GLN A 188 -4.57 38.98 -32.22
CA GLN A 188 -4.07 38.97 -33.60
C GLN A 188 -4.13 40.39 -34.15
#